data_AF-A0AAU9RNE8-F1
#
_entry.id   AF-A0AAU9RNE8-F1
#
_cell.length_a   1.000
_cell.length_b   1.000
_cell.length_c   1.000
_cell.angle_alpha   90.00
_cell.angle_beta   90.00
_cell.angle_gamma   90.00
#
_symmetry.space_group_name_H-M   'P 1'
#
loop_
_entity.id
_entity.type
_entity.pdbx_description
1 polymer ?
#
loop_
_entity_poly.entity_id
_entity_poly.type
_entity_poly.pdbx_seq_one_letter_code
_entity_poly.pdbx_strand_id
1 'polypeptide(L)'
;MATLIPILQPFFSSITESQAPISTQTSDNHPHTLSRRDVVSLSSVSLLFTLSPIDPVFAFGISGPKEWLKDQKKKSSRFLLAPIDASRESLRSVYLSLTTRESDYTDKDLESLQNLLRTSARDCVPKERSSLVDFQSMTGVEVCTFKLVVKNAASLLDDKDPVKLEAETILNDVIRSFGSLIVLTNGIGMNLPSDREKIADAVMEAISYLDKFEKSVKDCLEI
;
A
#
# COMPACT_ATOMS: atom_id res chain seq x y z
N MET A 1 -24.84 7.23 64.28
CA MET A 1 -23.86 8.34 64.32
C MET A 1 -22.97 8.14 63.09
N ALA A 2 -23.14 8.90 62.02
CA ALA A 2 -22.76 10.32 61.83
C ALA A 2 -21.37 10.46 61.18
N THR A 3 -21.37 10.88 59.90
CA THR A 3 -20.46 11.90 59.27
C THR A 3 -18.95 11.61 59.11
N LEU A 4 -18.23 12.01 58.04
CA LEU A 4 -18.47 13.03 57.00
C LEU A 4 -17.69 12.75 55.66
N ILE A 5 -17.98 13.59 54.65
CA ILE A 5 -17.57 13.70 53.21
C ILE A 5 -16.32 14.64 53.07
N PRO A 6 -15.61 14.93 51.93
CA PRO A 6 -15.81 14.67 50.47
C PRO A 6 -14.62 13.99 49.72
N ILE A 7 -14.69 13.66 48.42
CA ILE A 7 -14.23 14.44 47.22
C ILE A 7 -14.25 13.42 46.03
N LEU A 8 -14.64 13.64 44.76
CA LEU A 8 -15.20 14.76 43.96
C LEU A 8 -16.01 14.16 42.76
N GLN A 9 -16.64 14.99 41.91
CA GLN A 9 -17.09 14.64 40.54
C GLN A 9 -16.85 15.80 39.56
N PRO A 10 -16.55 15.57 38.27
CA PRO A 10 -16.67 16.58 37.22
C PRO A 10 -18.10 16.65 36.67
N PHE A 11 -18.63 17.86 36.55
CA PHE A 11 -19.96 18.15 36.00
C PHE A 11 -19.97 18.04 34.47
N PHE A 12 -21.00 17.39 33.91
CA PHE A 12 -21.44 17.64 32.54
C PHE A 12 -22.54 18.70 32.56
N SER A 13 -22.34 19.81 31.86
CA SER A 13 -23.37 20.84 31.66
C SER A 13 -23.91 20.78 30.23
N SER A 14 -25.19 20.47 30.08
CA SER A 14 -25.94 20.69 28.83
C SER A 14 -26.38 22.16 28.74
N ILE A 15 -26.30 22.76 27.55
CA ILE A 15 -27.05 23.98 27.23
C ILE A 15 -27.82 23.75 25.93
N THR A 16 -29.13 23.90 26.03
CA THR A 16 -30.08 24.08 24.92
C THR A 16 -30.93 25.29 25.26
N GLU A 17 -30.96 26.31 24.40
CA GLU A 17 -32.23 26.97 24.05
C GLU A 17 -32.14 27.76 22.73
N SER A 18 -33.31 28.21 22.28
CA SER A 18 -33.63 28.74 20.95
C SER A 18 -33.78 30.27 20.98
N GLN A 19 -33.56 30.96 19.85
CA GLN A 19 -34.59 31.78 19.17
C GLN A 19 -34.06 32.54 17.93
N ALA A 20 -34.96 32.76 16.96
CA ALA A 20 -34.76 33.62 15.79
C ALA A 20 -35.42 35.00 15.99
N PRO A 21 -35.19 35.98 15.09
CA PRO A 21 -36.33 36.43 14.27
C PRO A 21 -36.03 36.90 12.82
N ILE A 22 -36.90 36.44 11.90
CA ILE A 22 -37.67 37.17 10.86
C ILE A 22 -37.15 38.54 10.33
N SER A 23 -36.98 38.67 9.00
CA SER A 23 -37.73 39.65 8.15
C SER A 23 -37.56 39.40 6.64
N THR A 24 -38.52 39.89 5.82
CA THR A 24 -38.76 39.57 4.40
C THR A 24 -38.89 40.81 3.50
N GLN A 25 -38.44 40.72 2.23
CA GLN A 25 -38.95 41.40 1.01
C GLN A 25 -38.12 40.86 -0.19
N THR A 26 -38.62 40.27 -1.29
CA THR A 26 -39.73 40.57 -2.23
C THR A 26 -39.44 41.72 -3.19
N SER A 27 -39.26 41.44 -4.50
CA SER A 27 -40.03 42.05 -5.62
C SER A 27 -39.43 41.74 -7.02
N ASP A 28 -40.35 41.47 -7.94
CA ASP A 28 -40.22 41.07 -9.35
C ASP A 28 -39.59 42.08 -10.34
N ASN A 29 -39.13 41.57 -11.50
CA ASN A 29 -39.64 41.86 -12.87
C ASN A 29 -38.59 41.80 -14.01
N HIS A 30 -38.96 41.03 -15.04
CA HIS A 30 -38.50 41.09 -16.45
C HIS A 30 -39.47 42.03 -17.23
N PRO A 31 -39.39 42.28 -18.56
CA PRO A 31 -38.33 42.14 -19.57
C PRO A 31 -38.14 43.45 -20.42
N HIS A 32 -37.73 43.31 -21.70
CA HIS A 32 -37.81 44.22 -22.88
C HIS A 32 -36.47 44.83 -23.36
N THR A 33 -36.11 44.94 -24.65
CA THR A 33 -36.54 44.27 -25.92
C THR A 33 -35.52 44.56 -27.03
N LEU A 34 -35.31 43.60 -27.94
CA LEU A 34 -35.03 43.74 -29.39
C LEU A 34 -34.02 44.78 -29.93
N SER A 35 -33.04 44.29 -30.71
CA SER A 35 -32.80 44.82 -32.06
C SER A 35 -32.25 43.72 -33.00
N ARG A 36 -32.24 44.00 -34.31
CA ARG A 36 -32.31 43.03 -35.43
C ARG A 36 -31.20 43.32 -36.46
N ARG A 37 -30.84 42.31 -37.27
CA ARG A 37 -29.88 42.31 -38.42
C ARG A 37 -28.45 41.89 -38.05
N ASP A 38 -27.67 41.17 -38.87
CA ASP A 38 -27.91 40.68 -40.25
C ASP A 38 -27.26 39.30 -40.52
N VAL A 39 -27.62 38.72 -41.67
CA VAL A 39 -27.13 37.43 -42.19
C VAL A 39 -25.62 37.48 -42.51
N VAL A 40 -24.85 36.48 -42.07
CA VAL A 40 -23.57 36.11 -42.70
C VAL A 40 -23.58 34.62 -43.01
N SER A 41 -23.53 34.30 -44.31
CA SER A 41 -23.44 32.93 -44.82
C SER A 41 -22.04 32.37 -44.57
N LEU A 42 -21.91 31.37 -43.70
CA LEU A 42 -20.66 30.64 -43.51
C LEU A 42 -20.43 29.69 -44.70
N SER A 43 -19.64 30.17 -45.67
CA SER A 43 -19.25 29.42 -46.86
C SER A 43 -18.55 28.11 -46.50
N SER A 44 -19.08 27.00 -47.01
CA SER A 44 -18.55 25.65 -46.77
C SER A 44 -17.32 25.39 -47.65
N VAL A 45 -16.12 25.70 -47.16
CA VAL A 45 -14.87 25.35 -47.86
C VAL A 45 -14.65 23.84 -47.73
N SER A 46 -14.93 23.11 -48.81
CA SER A 46 -14.69 21.68 -48.91
C SER A 46 -13.19 21.40 -49.00
N LEU A 47 -12.58 21.00 -47.89
CA LEU A 47 -11.23 20.45 -47.89
C LEU A 47 -11.24 19.08 -48.59
N LEU A 48 -10.83 19.07 -49.86
CA LEU A 48 -10.53 17.84 -50.60
C LEU A 48 -9.29 17.19 -49.97
N PHE A 49 -9.50 16.27 -49.03
CA PHE A 49 -8.46 15.36 -48.57
C PHE A 49 -8.11 14.40 -49.71
N THR A 50 -7.11 14.78 -50.51
CA THR A 50 -6.43 13.87 -51.43
C THR A 50 -5.74 12.78 -50.63
N LEU A 51 -6.33 11.59 -50.59
CA LEU A 51 -5.76 10.38 -50.01
C LEU A 51 -4.59 9.88 -50.87
N SER A 52 -3.43 10.53 -50.73
CA SER A 52 -2.15 9.91 -51.08
C SER A 52 -1.88 8.76 -50.10
N PRO A 53 -1.48 7.56 -50.56
CA PRO A 53 -0.97 6.53 -49.67
C PRO A 53 0.25 7.07 -48.92
N ILE A 54 0.16 7.15 -47.59
CA ILE A 54 1.32 7.39 -46.74
C ILE A 54 1.97 6.03 -46.52
N ASP A 55 2.99 5.72 -47.32
CA ASP A 55 3.92 4.65 -46.97
C ASP A 55 4.55 4.97 -45.61
N PRO A 56 4.56 4.04 -44.64
CA PRO A 56 5.17 4.25 -43.33
C PRO A 56 6.71 4.19 -43.43
N VAL A 57 7.28 5.26 -43.99
CA VAL A 57 8.71 5.45 -44.22
C VAL A 57 9.41 5.80 -42.90
N PHE A 58 10.09 4.80 -42.33
CA PHE A 58 11.03 4.86 -41.19
C PHE A 58 10.52 5.42 -39.85
N ALA A 59 10.22 4.50 -38.94
CA ALA A 59 10.09 4.78 -37.51
C ALA A 59 11.46 5.16 -36.89
N PHE A 60 11.78 6.46 -36.90
CA PHE A 60 12.93 7.00 -36.19
C PHE A 60 12.73 6.97 -34.66
N GLY A 61 13.35 5.99 -33.99
CA GLY A 61 13.91 6.11 -32.64
C GLY A 61 12.96 6.24 -31.43
N ILE A 62 11.70 6.62 -31.59
CA ILE A 62 10.74 6.67 -30.48
C ILE A 62 10.17 5.28 -30.18
N SER A 63 10.79 4.65 -29.17
CA SER A 63 10.24 3.54 -28.40
C SER A 63 8.75 3.74 -28.14
N GLY A 64 7.91 2.78 -28.56
CA GLY A 64 6.45 2.91 -28.48
C GLY A 64 5.94 3.02 -27.03
N PRO A 65 4.71 3.50 -26.78
CA PRO A 65 4.25 3.83 -25.42
C PRO A 65 4.42 2.72 -24.37
N LYS A 66 4.23 1.45 -24.75
CA LYS A 66 4.47 0.29 -23.85
C LYS A 66 5.94 0.14 -23.47
N GLU A 67 6.85 0.29 -24.42
CA GLU A 67 8.29 0.13 -24.20
C GLU A 67 8.89 1.37 -23.51
N TRP A 68 8.38 2.58 -23.78
CA TRP A 68 8.69 3.76 -22.98
C TRP A 68 8.25 3.59 -21.51
N LEU A 69 7.06 3.06 -21.24
CA LEU A 69 6.60 2.78 -19.87
C LEU A 69 7.49 1.74 -19.17
N LYS A 70 7.98 0.75 -19.93
CA LYS A 70 8.90 -0.28 -19.45
C LYS A 70 10.24 0.33 -19.02
N ASP A 71 10.82 1.21 -19.84
CA ASP A 71 12.02 1.98 -19.48
C ASP A 71 11.81 2.82 -18.22
N GLN A 72 10.64 3.44 -18.03
CA GLN A 72 10.34 4.19 -16.80
C GLN A 72 10.25 3.28 -15.57
N LYS A 73 9.69 2.07 -15.70
CA LYS A 73 9.68 1.06 -14.63
C LYS A 73 11.09 0.57 -14.30
N LYS A 74 11.93 0.27 -15.30
CA LYS A 74 13.35 -0.08 -15.09
C LYS A 74 14.09 1.03 -14.33
N LYS A 75 13.90 2.30 -14.70
CA LYS A 75 14.49 3.49 -14.04
C LYS A 75 13.97 3.75 -12.62
N SER A 76 12.72 3.39 -12.32
CA SER A 76 12.09 3.57 -11.01
C SER A 76 12.12 2.32 -10.11
N SER A 77 12.67 1.21 -10.60
CA SER A 77 12.78 -0.09 -9.93
C SER A 77 13.24 -0.03 -8.47
N ARG A 78 14.23 0.82 -8.14
CA ARG A 78 14.69 1.04 -6.75
C ARG A 78 13.56 1.32 -5.75
N PHE A 79 12.49 2.00 -6.18
CA PHE A 79 11.35 2.33 -5.31
C PHE A 79 10.39 1.14 -5.13
N LEU A 80 10.42 0.17 -6.05
CA LEU A 80 9.70 -1.11 -5.94
C LEU A 80 10.47 -2.12 -5.09
N LEU A 81 11.80 -2.07 -5.11
CA LEU A 81 12.67 -2.96 -4.32
C LEU A 81 12.88 -2.48 -2.87
N ALA A 82 12.87 -1.16 -2.62
CA ALA A 82 13.13 -0.60 -1.29
C ALA A 82 12.30 -1.19 -0.11
N PRO A 83 11.01 -1.54 -0.26
CA PRO A 83 10.27 -2.24 0.81
C PRO A 83 10.81 -3.65 1.10
N ILE A 84 11.29 -4.35 0.07
CA ILE A 84 11.88 -5.69 0.19
C ILE A 84 13.21 -5.58 0.94
N ASP A 85 14.05 -4.61 0.56
CA ASP A 85 15.33 -4.32 1.24
C ASP A 85 15.12 -3.95 2.71
N ALA A 86 14.14 -3.10 3.02
CA ALA A 86 13.85 -2.68 4.38
C ALA A 86 13.37 -3.84 5.27
N SER A 87 12.50 -4.70 4.75
CA SER A 87 12.03 -5.89 5.46
C SER A 87 13.17 -6.89 5.69
N ARG A 88 14.00 -7.13 4.66
CA ARG A 88 15.19 -8.00 4.74
C ARG A 88 16.18 -7.51 5.79
N GLU A 89 16.49 -6.21 5.80
CA GLU A 89 17.46 -5.65 6.76
C GLU A 89 16.94 -5.71 8.20
N SER A 90 15.63 -5.51 8.38
CA SER A 90 14.99 -5.68 9.68
C SER A 90 15.06 -7.13 10.18
N LEU A 91 14.82 -8.12 9.29
CA LEU A 91 15.01 -9.54 9.60
C LEU A 91 16.47 -9.90 9.87
N ARG A 92 17.45 -9.33 9.16
CA ARG A 92 18.88 -9.53 9.44
C ARG A 92 19.26 -8.98 10.81
N SER A 93 18.73 -7.83 11.21
CA SER A 93 18.92 -7.26 12.55
C SER A 93 18.38 -8.19 13.64
N VAL A 94 17.20 -8.80 13.42
CA VAL A 94 16.65 -9.84 14.30
C VAL A 94 17.57 -11.05 14.37
N TYR A 95 18.00 -11.60 13.22
CA TYR A 95 18.86 -12.77 13.16
C TYR A 95 20.21 -12.56 13.88
N LEU A 96 20.87 -11.41 13.63
CA LEU A 96 22.11 -11.05 14.31
C LEU A 96 21.91 -10.92 15.82
N SER A 97 20.79 -10.34 16.25
CA SER A 97 20.45 -10.27 17.68
C SER A 97 20.36 -11.67 18.29
N LEU A 98 19.61 -12.58 17.66
CA LEU A 98 19.38 -13.96 18.11
C LEU A 98 20.66 -14.82 18.16
N THR A 99 21.58 -14.61 17.23
CA THR A 99 22.78 -15.47 17.09
C THR A 99 24.03 -14.92 17.78
N THR A 100 24.12 -13.61 18.02
CA THR A 100 25.34 -12.98 18.57
C THR A 100 25.25 -12.77 20.10
N ARG A 101 24.06 -12.85 20.68
CA ARG A 101 23.86 -12.57 22.11
C ARG A 101 24.06 -13.81 22.99
N GLU A 102 25.25 -13.93 23.56
CA GLU A 102 25.59 -14.96 24.57
C GLU A 102 24.89 -14.77 25.93
N SER A 103 24.40 -13.57 26.22
CA SER A 103 23.73 -13.25 27.49
C SER A 103 22.23 -13.54 27.49
N ASP A 104 21.65 -13.68 28.67
CA ASP A 104 20.21 -13.79 28.83
C ASP A 104 19.49 -12.55 28.26
N TYR A 105 18.33 -12.80 27.65
CA TYR A 105 17.44 -11.76 27.19
C TYR A 105 16.60 -11.25 28.36
N THR A 106 16.46 -9.95 28.50
CA THR A 106 15.43 -9.36 29.37
C THR A 106 14.09 -9.38 28.66
N ASP A 107 12.98 -9.33 29.39
CA ASP A 107 11.63 -9.26 28.81
C ASP A 107 11.49 -8.11 27.79
N LYS A 108 12.20 -6.99 28.01
CA LYS A 108 12.24 -5.83 27.10
C LYS A 108 12.97 -6.13 25.79
N ASP A 109 14.02 -6.94 25.83
CA ASP A 109 14.73 -7.36 24.61
C ASP A 109 13.82 -8.27 23.77
N LEU A 110 13.05 -9.14 24.42
CA LEU A 110 12.08 -10.03 23.76
C LEU A 110 10.90 -9.27 23.18
N GLU A 111 10.30 -8.34 23.93
CA GLU A 111 9.24 -7.46 23.45
C GLU A 111 9.72 -6.62 22.25
N SER A 112 10.94 -6.06 22.32
CA SER A 112 11.55 -5.31 21.23
C SER A 112 11.71 -6.17 19.97
N LEU A 113 12.20 -7.40 20.12
CA LEU A 113 12.42 -8.32 19.00
C LEU A 113 11.11 -8.85 18.40
N GLN A 114 10.11 -9.15 19.24
CA GLN A 114 8.73 -9.46 18.81
C GLN A 114 8.10 -8.29 18.04
N ASN A 115 8.26 -7.06 18.53
CA ASN A 115 7.76 -5.88 17.85
C ASN A 115 8.52 -5.62 16.52
N LEU A 116 9.83 -5.85 16.48
CA LEU A 116 10.62 -5.76 15.25
C LEU A 116 10.19 -6.81 14.22
N LEU A 117 9.98 -8.06 14.63
CA LEU A 117 9.42 -9.12 13.78
C LEU A 117 8.02 -8.75 13.26
N ARG A 118 7.13 -8.29 14.16
CA ARG A 118 5.76 -7.89 13.80
C ARG A 118 5.73 -6.69 12.84
N THR A 119 6.63 -5.73 13.00
CA THR A 119 6.74 -4.55 12.11
C THR A 119 7.37 -4.91 10.77
N SER A 120 8.40 -5.77 10.74
CA SER A 120 9.00 -6.32 9.51
C SER A 120 8.00 -7.12 8.66
N ALA A 121 7.11 -7.85 9.34
CA ALA A 121 6.07 -8.67 8.76
C ALA A 121 4.77 -7.91 8.44
N ARG A 122 4.58 -6.69 8.98
CA ARG A 122 3.39 -5.85 8.76
C ARG A 122 3.14 -5.59 7.28
N ASP A 123 4.22 -5.52 6.49
CA ASP A 123 4.13 -5.33 5.06
C ASP A 123 3.44 -6.50 4.34
N CYS A 124 3.21 -7.69 4.94
CA CYS A 124 2.47 -8.78 4.30
C CYS A 124 1.61 -9.67 5.19
N VAL A 125 1.19 -9.22 6.38
CA VAL A 125 0.33 -10.00 7.28
C VAL A 125 -1.04 -9.35 7.47
N PRO A 126 -2.15 -10.06 7.22
CA PRO A 126 -3.49 -9.64 7.64
C PRO A 126 -3.54 -9.49 9.16
N LYS A 127 -4.00 -8.34 9.65
CA LYS A 127 -4.11 -8.09 11.08
C LYS A 127 -5.33 -8.84 11.60
N GLU A 128 -5.20 -9.63 12.66
CA GLU A 128 -6.37 -10.17 13.37
C GLU A 128 -7.16 -9.00 13.98
N ARG A 129 -8.47 -8.95 13.69
CA ARG A 129 -9.31 -7.76 13.88
C ARG A 129 -10.47 -8.04 14.83
N SER A 130 -10.63 -7.17 15.84
CA SER A 130 -11.62 -7.33 16.89
C SER A 130 -12.26 -5.99 17.30
N SER A 131 -12.76 -5.21 16.34
CA SER A 131 -13.58 -4.03 16.66
C SER A 131 -14.60 -3.65 15.58
N LEU A 132 -15.68 -2.97 15.98
CA LEU A 132 -16.70 -2.40 15.09
C LEU A 132 -16.13 -1.39 14.06
N VAL A 133 -14.99 -0.76 14.37
CA VAL A 133 -14.28 0.17 13.48
C VAL A 133 -13.77 -0.55 12.22
N ASP A 134 -13.59 -1.87 12.30
CA ASP A 134 -13.13 -2.70 11.19
C ASP A 134 -14.20 -2.90 10.08
N PHE A 135 -15.47 -2.58 10.36
CA PHE A 135 -16.52 -2.54 9.33
C PHE A 135 -16.42 -1.27 8.47
N GLN A 136 -15.95 -0.14 9.05
CA GLN A 136 -15.70 1.08 8.29
C GLN A 136 -14.39 1.01 7.49
N SER A 137 -13.44 0.18 7.93
CA SER A 137 -12.23 -0.16 7.15
C SER A 137 -12.44 -1.29 6.13
N MET A 138 -13.68 -1.71 5.85
CA MET A 138 -13.96 -2.65 4.73
C MET A 138 -13.60 -2.09 3.34
N THR A 139 -13.42 -0.78 3.20
CA THR A 139 -12.83 -0.13 2.02
C THR A 139 -11.31 0.04 2.12
N GLY A 140 -10.75 -0.09 3.33
CA GLY A 140 -9.33 -0.08 3.64
C GLY A 140 -8.71 -1.45 3.38
N VAL A 141 -8.42 -1.72 2.10
CA VAL A 141 -7.69 -2.93 1.68
C VAL A 141 -6.40 -3.02 2.50
N GLU A 142 -6.26 -4.10 3.28
CA GLU A 142 -5.01 -4.39 3.98
C GLU A 142 -4.02 -4.94 2.95
N VAL A 143 -3.43 -4.02 2.18
CA VAL A 143 -2.53 -4.40 1.09
C VAL A 143 -1.19 -4.76 1.68
N CYS A 144 -0.85 -6.04 1.59
CA CYS A 144 0.54 -6.48 1.63
C CYS A 144 1.34 -5.61 0.64
N THR A 145 2.28 -4.80 1.10
CA THR A 145 3.07 -3.86 0.30
C THR A 145 3.72 -4.57 -0.88
N PHE A 146 4.18 -5.81 -0.68
CA PHE A 146 4.73 -6.65 -1.75
C PHE A 146 3.69 -7.01 -2.83
N LYS A 147 2.39 -7.07 -2.51
CA LYS A 147 1.30 -7.21 -3.50
C LYS A 147 1.15 -5.96 -4.37
N LEU A 148 1.43 -4.76 -3.84
CA LEU A 148 1.53 -3.54 -4.66
C LEU A 148 2.79 -3.58 -5.54
N VAL A 149 3.90 -4.09 -5.01
CA VAL A 149 5.17 -4.27 -5.76
C VAL A 149 4.97 -5.19 -6.96
N VAL A 150 4.43 -6.41 -6.79
CA VAL A 150 4.15 -7.34 -7.90
C VAL A 150 3.17 -6.72 -8.90
N LYS A 151 2.05 -6.16 -8.42
CA LYS A 151 1.06 -5.52 -9.30
C LYS A 151 1.64 -4.37 -10.10
N ASN A 152 2.61 -3.63 -9.56
CA ASN A 152 3.30 -2.58 -10.31
C ASN A 152 4.30 -3.19 -11.30
N ALA A 153 5.19 -4.08 -10.86
CA ALA A 153 6.21 -4.69 -11.70
C ALA A 153 5.59 -5.41 -12.92
N ALA A 154 4.64 -6.32 -12.68
CA ALA A 154 3.98 -7.10 -13.71
C ALA A 154 2.87 -6.36 -14.48
N SER A 155 2.68 -5.04 -14.29
CA SER A 155 1.56 -4.30 -14.90
C SER A 155 1.67 -4.12 -16.43
N LEU A 156 2.80 -4.48 -17.04
CA LEU A 156 3.00 -4.49 -18.50
C LEU A 156 2.99 -5.90 -19.11
N LEU A 157 2.92 -6.93 -18.25
CA LEU A 157 2.82 -8.34 -18.61
C LEU A 157 1.34 -8.75 -18.71
N ASP A 158 1.06 -9.69 -19.60
CA ASP A 158 -0.29 -10.23 -19.78
C ASP A 158 -0.69 -11.10 -18.57
N ASP A 159 -1.99 -11.26 -18.30
CA ASP A 159 -2.48 -12.02 -17.13
C ASP A 159 -2.13 -13.52 -17.14
N LYS A 160 -1.64 -14.04 -18.26
CA LYS A 160 -1.17 -15.43 -18.43
C LYS A 160 0.34 -15.53 -18.61
N ASP A 161 1.07 -14.44 -18.43
CA ASP A 161 2.52 -14.43 -18.51
C ASP A 161 3.12 -15.30 -17.39
N PRO A 162 4.02 -16.26 -17.70
CA PRO A 162 4.56 -17.16 -16.70
C PRO A 162 5.37 -16.43 -15.62
N VAL A 163 6.06 -15.33 -15.95
CA VAL A 163 6.86 -14.54 -15.00
C VAL A 163 5.94 -13.86 -13.98
N LYS A 164 4.79 -13.34 -14.44
CA LYS A 164 3.76 -12.77 -13.57
C LYS A 164 3.18 -13.82 -12.62
N LEU A 165 2.82 -15.00 -13.15
CA LEU A 165 2.24 -16.09 -12.35
C LEU A 165 3.24 -16.66 -11.33
N GLU A 166 4.53 -16.73 -11.69
CA GLU A 166 5.61 -17.12 -10.76
C GLU A 166 5.80 -16.08 -9.65
N ALA A 167 5.85 -14.78 -9.99
CA ALA A 167 5.96 -13.70 -9.00
C ALA A 167 4.75 -13.65 -8.04
N GLU A 168 3.53 -13.89 -8.53
CA GLU A 168 2.34 -14.02 -7.69
C GLU A 168 2.38 -15.29 -6.80
N THR A 169 2.99 -16.38 -7.28
CA THR A 169 3.19 -17.61 -6.48
C THR A 169 4.18 -17.37 -5.35
N ILE A 170 5.37 -16.81 -5.67
CA ILE A 170 6.41 -16.49 -4.69
C ILE A 170 5.92 -15.47 -3.65
N LEU A 171 5.10 -14.49 -4.05
CA LEU A 171 4.43 -13.58 -3.12
C LEU A 171 3.57 -14.31 -2.08
N ASN A 172 2.83 -15.35 -2.47
CA ASN A 172 2.03 -16.14 -1.54
C ASN A 172 2.91 -16.94 -0.55
N ASP A 173 4.08 -17.40 -0.99
CA ASP A 173 5.03 -18.08 -0.13
C ASP A 173 5.69 -17.12 0.88
N VAL A 174 6.02 -15.89 0.46
CA VAL A 174 6.45 -14.81 1.37
C VAL A 174 5.39 -14.53 2.43
N ILE A 175 4.13 -14.33 2.02
CA ILE A 175 2.99 -14.11 2.94
C ILE A 175 2.87 -15.27 3.94
N ARG A 176 2.97 -16.53 3.46
CA ARG A 176 2.89 -17.72 4.31
C ARG A 176 4.06 -17.80 5.30
N SER A 177 5.28 -17.49 4.85
CA SER A 177 6.48 -17.49 5.70
C SER A 177 6.37 -16.44 6.82
N PHE A 178 6.01 -15.19 6.50
CA PHE A 178 5.80 -14.15 7.50
C PHE A 178 4.65 -14.46 8.47
N GLY A 179 3.54 -15.02 7.98
CA GLY A 179 2.44 -15.48 8.85
C GLY A 179 2.91 -16.57 9.82
N SER A 180 3.66 -17.55 9.33
CA SER A 180 4.22 -18.65 10.14
C SER A 180 5.22 -18.13 11.19
N LEU A 181 6.09 -17.18 10.80
CA LEU A 181 7.05 -16.54 11.68
C LEU A 181 6.38 -15.76 12.82
N ILE A 182 5.30 -15.02 12.56
CA ILE A 182 4.53 -14.35 13.62
C ILE A 182 3.89 -15.38 14.56
N VAL A 183 3.25 -16.44 14.04
CA VAL A 183 2.64 -17.48 14.86
C VAL A 183 3.69 -18.16 15.75
N LEU A 184 4.87 -18.47 15.20
CA LEU A 184 6.00 -19.04 15.93
C LEU A 184 6.46 -18.12 17.07
N THR A 185 6.64 -16.83 16.80
CA THR A 185 7.17 -15.85 17.77
C THR A 185 6.16 -15.49 18.87
N ASN A 186 4.86 -15.58 18.57
CA ASN A 186 3.79 -15.40 19.56
C ASN A 186 3.54 -16.68 20.39
N GLY A 187 3.75 -17.86 19.80
CA GLY A 187 3.45 -19.16 20.43
C GLY A 187 4.60 -19.75 21.24
N ILE A 188 5.84 -19.41 20.92
CA ILE A 188 7.04 -19.90 21.62
C ILE A 188 7.63 -18.79 22.48
N GLY A 189 7.85 -19.08 23.77
CA GLY A 189 8.58 -18.19 24.67
C GLY A 189 10.07 -18.17 24.34
N MET A 190 10.62 -17.00 24.02
CA MET A 190 11.98 -16.83 23.54
C MET A 190 13.09 -17.00 24.61
N ASN A 191 12.76 -17.61 25.74
CA ASN A 191 13.62 -17.73 26.92
C ASN A 191 14.68 -18.83 26.75
N LEU A 192 14.33 -19.94 26.08
CA LEU A 192 15.24 -21.06 25.90
C LEU A 192 16.16 -20.84 24.68
N PRO A 193 17.42 -21.34 24.72
CA PRO A 193 18.31 -21.32 23.54
C PRO A 193 17.69 -22.02 22.31
N SER A 194 17.07 -23.18 22.51
CA SER A 194 16.40 -23.96 21.46
C SER A 194 15.21 -23.26 20.82
N ASP A 195 14.63 -22.28 21.50
CA ASP A 195 13.48 -21.52 21.02
C ASP A 195 13.93 -20.28 20.22
N ARG A 196 15.03 -19.66 20.65
CA ARG A 196 15.77 -18.65 19.88
C ARG A 196 16.34 -19.23 18.58
N GLU A 197 16.86 -20.45 18.61
CA GLU A 197 17.36 -21.20 17.45
C GLU A 197 16.26 -21.41 16.39
N LYS A 198 15.10 -21.97 16.77
CA LYS A 198 13.95 -22.14 15.86
C LYS A 198 13.47 -20.83 15.23
N ILE A 199 13.48 -19.74 16.00
CA ILE A 199 13.09 -18.42 15.48
C ILE A 199 14.17 -17.88 14.54
N ALA A 200 15.45 -18.09 14.81
CA ALA A 200 16.54 -17.72 13.90
C ALA A 200 16.46 -18.49 12.57
N ASP A 201 16.15 -19.79 12.60
CA ASP A 201 15.92 -20.61 11.41
C ASP A 201 14.73 -20.08 10.59
N ALA A 202 13.58 -19.81 11.23
CA ALA A 202 12.40 -19.26 10.56
C ALA A 202 12.64 -17.85 9.99
N VAL A 203 13.46 -17.03 10.65
CA VAL A 203 13.91 -15.73 10.12
C VAL A 203 14.80 -15.91 8.89
N MET A 204 15.71 -16.89 8.90
CA MET A 204 16.55 -17.20 7.75
C MET A 204 15.73 -17.73 6.57
N GLU A 205 14.72 -18.56 6.82
CA GLU A 205 13.77 -19.01 5.82
C GLU A 205 13.00 -17.83 5.20
N ALA A 206 12.49 -16.91 6.02
CA ALA A 206 11.80 -15.70 5.55
C ALA A 206 12.71 -14.80 4.68
N ILE A 207 13.98 -14.64 5.05
CA ILE A 207 14.98 -13.94 4.21
C ILE A 207 15.17 -14.66 2.86
N SER A 208 15.22 -16.00 2.84
CA SER A 208 15.32 -16.76 1.59
C SER A 208 14.10 -16.56 0.67
N TYR A 209 12.89 -16.45 1.22
CA TYR A 209 11.72 -16.09 0.42
C TYR A 209 11.76 -14.64 -0.06
N LEU A 210 12.26 -13.68 0.72
CA LEU A 210 12.47 -12.30 0.26
C LEU A 210 13.47 -12.23 -0.90
N ASP A 211 14.54 -13.04 -0.89
CA ASP A 211 15.53 -13.08 -1.97
C ASP A 211 14.96 -13.65 -3.28
N LYS A 212 14.17 -14.73 -3.19
CA LYS A 212 13.38 -15.25 -4.33
C LYS A 212 12.37 -14.22 -4.83
N PHE A 213 11.73 -13.50 -3.92
CA PHE A 213 10.73 -12.50 -4.23
C PHE A 213 11.33 -11.29 -4.95
N GLU A 214 12.44 -10.74 -4.46
CA GLU A 214 13.17 -9.68 -5.12
C GLU A 214 13.56 -10.07 -6.54
N LYS A 215 14.07 -11.30 -6.72
CA LYS A 215 14.38 -11.84 -8.04
C LYS A 215 13.13 -11.87 -8.94
N SER A 216 12.01 -12.42 -8.48
CA SER A 216 10.77 -12.47 -9.29
C SER A 216 10.24 -11.08 -9.69
N VAL A 217 10.44 -10.08 -8.84
CA VAL A 217 10.10 -8.67 -9.13
C VAL A 217 11.07 -8.08 -10.16
N LYS A 218 12.37 -8.41 -10.08
CA LYS A 218 13.37 -8.03 -11.09
C LYS A 218 13.12 -8.71 -12.44
N ASP A 219 12.75 -9.99 -12.43
CA ASP A 219 12.38 -10.74 -13.64
C ASP A 219 11.13 -10.11 -14.31
N CYS A 220 10.11 -9.71 -13.53
CA CYS A 220 8.95 -8.95 -14.04
C CYS A 220 9.31 -7.58 -14.64
N LEU A 221 10.43 -7.00 -14.19
CA LEU A 221 10.95 -5.70 -14.65
C LEU A 221 12.00 -5.85 -15.76
N GLU A 222 12.48 -7.06 -16.05
CA GLU A 222 13.66 -7.37 -16.88
C GLU A 222 14.92 -6.54 -16.51
N ILE A 223 15.39 -6.69 -15.26
CA ILE A 223 16.59 -6.01 -14.70
C ILE A 223 17.50 -6.92 -13.87
#